data_AF-A0A4Q4UWY4-F1
#
_entry.id   AF-A0A4Q4UWY4-F1
#
_cell.length_a   1.000
_cell.length_b   1.000
_cell.length_c   1.000
_cell.angle_alpha   90.00
_cell.angle_beta   90.00
_cell.angle_gamma   90.00
#
_symmetry.space_group_name_H-M   'P 1'
#
loop_
_entity.id
_entity.type
_entity.pdbx_description
1 polymer ?
#
loop_
_entity_poly.entity_id
_entity_poly.type
_entity_poly.pdbx_seq_one_letter_code
_entity_poly.pdbx_strand_id
1 'polypeptide(L)'
;MWQVFLEHDLDINAPLADSDGPHLSYVLQEENLVRWFLAHDAAPNADSGNGLSPFLRAVSEAPLTTVQLLHTAGGSPTVAVPFACSPLPGFPGTSNEDGSETRKRLAVLRFLLDAGADPDARKWAHSSRGRVSDFDWGSGLNLALVNGFDDLAEELPRRGCAH
;
A
#
# COMPACT_ATOMS: atom_id res chain seq x y z
N MET A 1 -24.31 -2.68 8.30
CA MET A 1 -23.26 -2.74 9.35
C MET A 1 -22.43 -1.45 9.37
N TRP A 2 -21.87 -0.98 8.24
CA TRP A 2 -21.09 0.28 8.21
C TRP A 2 -21.90 1.58 8.37
N GLN A 3 -23.23 1.54 8.28
CA GLN A 3 -24.10 2.68 8.57
C GLN A 3 -24.01 3.15 10.04
N VAL A 4 -23.55 2.28 10.95
CA VAL A 4 -23.33 2.62 12.37
C VAL A 4 -22.37 3.80 12.54
N PHE A 5 -21.42 3.99 11.59
CA PHE A 5 -20.49 5.12 11.63
C PHE A 5 -21.21 6.46 11.50
N LEU A 6 -22.21 6.50 10.63
CA LEU A 6 -23.02 7.69 10.38
C LEU A 6 -24.07 7.88 11.48
N GLU A 7 -24.63 6.78 12.00
CA GLU A 7 -25.68 6.82 13.03
C GLU A 7 -25.15 7.23 14.42
N HIS A 8 -23.86 7.01 14.69
CA HIS A 8 -23.24 7.28 15.98
C HIS A 8 -22.12 8.33 15.94
N ASP A 9 -22.02 9.13 14.86
CA ASP A 9 -20.97 10.15 14.67
C ASP A 9 -19.55 9.58 14.88
N LEU A 10 -19.33 8.31 14.49
CA LEU A 10 -18.01 7.69 14.59
C LEU A 10 -17.15 8.16 13.44
N ASP A 11 -15.94 8.62 13.77
CA ASP A 11 -14.96 9.02 12.77
C ASP A 11 -14.55 7.83 11.89
N ILE A 12 -14.91 7.90 10.61
CA ILE A 12 -14.63 6.88 9.59
C ILE A 12 -13.11 6.69 9.37
N ASN A 13 -12.33 7.72 9.69
CA ASN A 13 -10.88 7.76 9.57
C ASN A 13 -10.16 7.42 10.87
N ALA A 14 -10.88 7.18 11.97
CA ALA A 14 -10.27 6.79 13.21
C ALA A 14 -9.60 5.40 13.08
N PRO A 15 -8.36 5.25 13.56
CA PRO A 15 -7.69 3.96 13.59
C PRO A 15 -8.42 3.00 14.54
N LEU A 16 -8.47 1.72 14.18
CA LEU A 16 -9.08 0.68 15.02
C LEU A 16 -8.26 0.41 16.31
N ALA A 17 -6.95 0.59 16.24
CA ALA A 17 -6.01 0.48 17.35
C ALA A 17 -4.72 1.28 17.02
N ASP A 18 -3.83 1.49 17.99
CA ASP A 18 -2.59 2.27 17.82
C ASP A 18 -1.73 1.82 16.61
N SER A 19 -1.71 0.51 16.32
CA SER A 19 -0.98 -0.08 15.19
C SER A 19 -1.81 -0.27 13.93
N ASP A 20 -3.13 -0.15 14.04
CA ASP A 20 -4.08 -0.51 13.00
C ASP A 20 -4.53 0.72 12.22
N GLY A 21 -4.80 0.52 10.93
CA GLY A 21 -5.32 1.56 10.06
C GLY A 21 -6.79 1.85 10.33
N PRO A 22 -7.36 2.86 9.66
CA PRO A 22 -8.80 3.10 9.67
C PRO A 22 -9.56 1.90 9.08
N HIS A 23 -10.88 1.88 9.27
CA HIS A 23 -11.77 0.82 8.78
C HIS A 23 -11.62 0.52 7.28
N LEU A 24 -11.35 1.55 6.47
CA LEU A 24 -11.06 1.42 5.04
C LEU A 24 -9.93 0.43 4.76
N SER A 25 -8.92 0.34 5.64
CA SER A 25 -7.76 -0.53 5.50
C SER A 25 -8.08 -2.03 5.67
N TYR A 26 -9.31 -2.41 6.01
CA TYR A 26 -9.73 -3.82 6.18
C TYR A 26 -10.70 -4.30 5.10
N VAL A 27 -11.22 -3.38 4.28
CA VAL A 27 -12.20 -3.69 3.24
C VAL A 27 -11.61 -3.59 1.82
N LEU A 28 -10.29 -3.53 1.70
CA LEU A 28 -9.56 -3.26 0.46
C LEU A 28 -9.77 -4.33 -0.64
N GLN A 29 -10.16 -5.54 -0.26
CA GLN A 29 -10.50 -6.61 -1.21
C GLN A 29 -11.87 -6.41 -1.86
N GLU A 30 -12.75 -5.63 -1.23
CA GLU A 30 -14.14 -5.44 -1.62
C GLU A 30 -14.33 -4.05 -2.24
N GLU A 31 -14.15 -3.95 -3.57
CA GLU A 31 -14.23 -2.67 -4.30
C GLU A 31 -15.51 -1.88 -4.02
N ASN A 32 -16.65 -2.57 -3.85
CA ASN A 32 -17.93 -1.94 -3.50
C ASN A 32 -17.91 -1.28 -2.12
N LEU A 33 -17.27 -1.91 -1.13
CA LEU A 33 -17.11 -1.32 0.19
C LEU A 33 -16.13 -0.16 0.13
N VAL A 34 -15.01 -0.31 -0.57
CA VAL A 34 -14.06 0.80 -0.78
C VAL A 34 -14.75 2.03 -1.37
N ARG A 35 -15.55 1.86 -2.42
CA ARG A 35 -16.36 2.95 -2.99
C ARG A 35 -17.30 3.58 -1.97
N TRP A 36 -17.96 2.75 -1.15
CA TRP A 36 -18.84 3.24 -0.10
C TRP A 36 -18.09 4.09 0.91
N PHE A 37 -16.93 3.63 1.41
CA PHE A 37 -16.11 4.39 2.35
C PHE A 37 -15.63 5.71 1.74
N LEU A 38 -15.13 5.69 0.51
CA LEU A 38 -14.68 6.90 -0.19
C LEU A 38 -15.82 7.90 -0.42
N ALA A 39 -17.05 7.42 -0.64
CA ALA A 39 -18.23 8.28 -0.78
C ALA A 39 -18.66 8.93 0.55
N HIS A 40 -18.11 8.49 1.69
CA HIS A 40 -18.36 9.03 3.03
C HIS A 40 -17.10 9.65 3.64
N ASP A 41 -16.27 10.31 2.82
CA ASP A 41 -15.08 11.06 3.25
C ASP A 41 -13.99 10.21 3.94
N ALA A 42 -13.91 8.91 3.64
CA ALA A 42 -12.77 8.11 4.06
C ALA A 42 -11.51 8.55 3.32
N ALA A 43 -10.49 8.97 4.08
CA ALA A 43 -9.23 9.42 3.56
C ALA A 43 -8.33 8.23 3.21
N PRO A 44 -7.91 8.06 1.93
CA PRO A 44 -7.02 6.97 1.53
C PRO A 44 -5.61 7.08 2.13
N ASN A 45 -5.25 8.26 2.64
CA ASN A 45 -3.97 8.55 3.28
C ASN A 45 -4.06 8.66 4.82
N ALA A 46 -5.17 8.27 5.45
CA ALA A 46 -5.28 8.25 6.90
C ALA A 46 -4.30 7.24 7.49
N ASP A 47 -3.19 7.72 8.04
CA ASP A 47 -2.10 6.90 8.58
C ASP A 47 -2.50 6.24 9.90
N SER A 48 -2.12 4.97 10.07
CA SER A 48 -2.07 4.34 11.39
C SER A 48 -0.94 4.95 12.24
N GLY A 49 -0.88 4.64 13.55
CA GLY A 49 0.24 5.07 14.40
C GLY A 49 1.62 4.54 13.99
N ASN A 50 1.68 3.63 13.02
CA ASN A 50 2.91 3.13 12.39
C ASN A 50 3.20 3.82 11.04
N GLY A 51 2.31 4.67 10.54
CA GLY A 51 2.39 5.31 9.23
C GLY A 51 1.91 4.41 8.08
N LEU A 52 1.04 3.45 8.35
CA LEU A 52 0.46 2.61 7.30
C LEU A 52 -0.92 3.17 6.94
N SER A 53 -1.02 3.82 5.78
CA SER A 53 -2.29 4.30 5.24
C SER A 53 -3.07 3.19 4.50
N PRO A 54 -4.39 3.36 4.30
CA PRO A 54 -5.18 2.49 3.44
C PRO A 54 -4.57 2.31 2.05
N PHE A 55 -4.06 3.39 1.46
CA PHE A 55 -3.40 3.35 0.16
C PHE A 55 -2.15 2.48 0.17
N LEU A 56 -1.26 2.66 1.15
CA LEU A 56 -0.03 1.87 1.27
C LEU A 56 -0.32 0.38 1.54
N ARG A 57 -1.35 0.09 2.35
CA ARG A 57 -1.82 -1.29 2.55
C ARG A 57 -2.38 -1.88 1.26
N ALA A 58 -3.21 -1.13 0.52
CA ALA A 58 -3.79 -1.61 -0.73
C ALA A 58 -2.72 -1.97 -1.77
N VAL A 59 -1.64 -1.20 -1.84
CA VAL A 59 -0.49 -1.50 -2.71
C VAL A 59 0.15 -2.87 -2.39
N SER A 60 0.11 -3.31 -1.14
CA SER A 60 0.73 -4.57 -0.70
C SER A 60 -0.16 -5.80 -0.96
N GLU A 61 -1.49 -5.66 -0.94
CA GLU A 61 -2.41 -6.81 -0.85
C GLU A 61 -3.67 -6.72 -1.72
N ALA A 62 -4.07 -5.52 -2.16
CA ALA A 62 -5.34 -5.32 -2.85
C ALA A 62 -5.21 -5.51 -4.36
N PRO A 63 -6.32 -5.82 -5.06
CA PRO A 63 -6.35 -5.81 -6.52
C PRO A 63 -5.94 -4.44 -7.07
N LEU A 64 -5.33 -4.43 -8.27
CA LEU A 64 -4.95 -3.20 -8.96
C LEU A 64 -6.12 -2.21 -9.10
N THR A 65 -7.35 -2.70 -9.30
CA THR A 65 -8.53 -1.85 -9.43
C THR A 65 -8.80 -1.07 -8.14
N THR A 66 -8.64 -1.68 -6.96
CA THR A 66 -8.73 -0.99 -5.67
C THR A 66 -7.61 0.06 -5.52
N VAL A 67 -6.37 -0.28 -5.89
CA VAL A 67 -5.24 0.66 -5.81
C VAL A 67 -5.50 1.89 -6.69
N GLN A 68 -5.98 1.69 -7.91
CA GLN A 68 -6.35 2.76 -8.84
C GLN A 68 -7.51 3.61 -8.30
N LEU A 69 -8.50 2.98 -7.68
CA LEU A 69 -9.63 3.66 -7.06
C LEU A 69 -9.18 4.58 -5.91
N LEU A 70 -8.33 4.08 -5.02
CA LEU A 70 -7.79 4.87 -3.90
C LEU A 70 -6.87 5.99 -4.39
N HIS A 71 -6.06 5.74 -5.42
CA HIS A 71 -5.24 6.79 -6.06
C HIS A 71 -6.12 7.91 -6.62
N THR A 72 -7.21 7.55 -7.31
CA THR A 72 -8.18 8.52 -7.86
C THR A 72 -8.88 9.34 -6.76
N ALA A 73 -9.04 8.76 -5.57
CA ALA A 73 -9.55 9.44 -4.38
C ALA A 73 -8.49 10.25 -3.61
N GLY A 74 -7.27 10.41 -4.16
CA GLY A 74 -6.20 11.21 -3.56
C GLY A 74 -5.13 10.42 -2.80
N GLY A 75 -5.10 9.09 -2.95
CA GLY A 75 -4.05 8.24 -2.40
C GLY A 75 -2.65 8.60 -2.93
N SER A 76 -1.68 8.77 -2.04
CA SER A 76 -0.34 9.25 -2.40
C SER A 76 0.61 8.11 -2.80
N PRO A 77 1.13 8.09 -4.05
CA PRO A 77 2.07 7.06 -4.50
C PRO A 77 3.53 7.29 -4.05
N THR A 78 3.84 8.43 -3.43
CA THR A 78 5.22 8.90 -3.16
C THR A 78 6.11 7.89 -2.46
N VAL A 79 5.59 7.16 -1.46
CA VAL A 79 6.34 6.17 -0.66
C VAL A 79 5.84 4.74 -0.86
N ALA A 80 5.07 4.49 -1.93
CA ALA A 80 4.34 3.25 -2.14
C ALA A 80 5.19 2.12 -2.75
N VAL A 81 6.25 2.45 -3.50
CA VAL A 81 7.10 1.47 -4.21
C VAL A 81 7.64 0.36 -3.27
N PRO A 82 8.21 0.67 -2.09
CA PRO A 82 8.65 -0.35 -1.13
C PRO A 82 7.55 -1.32 -0.69
N PHE A 83 6.29 -0.88 -0.64
CA PHE A 83 5.16 -1.72 -0.22
C PHE A 83 4.71 -2.68 -1.32
N ALA A 84 4.91 -2.33 -2.60
CA ALA A 84 4.66 -3.26 -3.71
C ALA A 84 5.71 -4.40 -3.71
N CYS A 85 6.96 -4.06 -3.40
CA CYS A 85 8.12 -4.96 -3.38
C CYS A 85 8.24 -5.80 -2.09
N SER A 86 7.37 -5.57 -1.10
CA SER A 86 7.47 -6.20 0.22
C SER A 86 6.08 -6.47 0.80
N PRO A 87 5.66 -7.73 0.89
CA PRO A 87 4.43 -8.08 1.60
C PRO A 87 4.51 -7.61 3.06
N LEU A 88 3.39 -7.18 3.63
CA LEU A 88 3.30 -6.88 5.05
C LEU A 88 3.48 -8.15 5.90
N PRO A 89 4.20 -8.10 7.04
CA PRO A 89 4.38 -9.25 7.92
C PRO A 89 3.03 -9.78 8.41
N GLY A 90 2.87 -11.11 8.46
CA GLY A 90 1.63 -11.75 8.91
C GLY A 90 0.55 -11.89 7.83
N PHE A 91 0.73 -11.28 6.67
CA PHE A 91 -0.02 -11.62 5.47
C PHE A 91 0.76 -12.69 4.73
N PRO A 92 0.18 -13.88 4.48
CA PRO A 92 0.86 -14.92 3.74
C PRO A 92 1.12 -14.40 2.32
N GLY A 93 2.36 -13.98 2.06
CA GLY A 93 2.91 -14.09 0.72
C GLY A 93 2.88 -15.56 0.39
N THR A 94 1.86 -15.98 -0.35
CA THR A 94 1.77 -17.35 -0.83
C THR A 94 3.10 -17.66 -1.50
N SER A 95 3.69 -18.79 -1.15
CA SER A 95 4.91 -19.29 -1.77
C SER A 95 4.85 -19.05 -3.28
N ASN A 96 5.96 -18.58 -3.84
CA ASN A 96 6.15 -18.13 -5.23
C ASN A 96 5.96 -19.25 -6.28
N GLU A 97 5.03 -20.18 -6.06
CA GLU A 97 4.82 -21.38 -6.87
C GLU A 97 3.90 -21.10 -8.07
N ASP A 98 3.11 -20.01 -8.01
CA ASP A 98 2.34 -19.49 -9.13
C ASP A 98 2.69 -18.02 -9.36
N GLY A 99 3.44 -17.71 -10.43
CA GLY A 99 3.89 -16.35 -10.81
C GLY A 99 2.76 -15.34 -11.07
N SER A 100 1.51 -15.72 -10.79
CA SER A 100 0.33 -14.87 -10.70
C SER A 100 0.50 -13.71 -9.71
N GLU A 101 1.06 -13.96 -8.52
CA GLU A 101 1.22 -12.91 -7.51
C GLU A 101 2.31 -11.90 -7.89
N THR A 102 3.46 -12.37 -8.39
CA THR A 102 4.52 -11.53 -8.94
C THR A 102 3.99 -10.65 -10.07
N ARG A 103 3.15 -11.21 -10.96
CA ARG A 103 2.53 -10.44 -12.05
C ARG A 103 1.59 -9.35 -11.56
N LYS A 104 0.80 -9.61 -10.51
CA LYS A 104 -0.06 -8.59 -9.89
C LYS A 104 0.77 -7.48 -9.28
N ARG A 105 1.82 -7.83 -8.50
CA ARG A 105 2.72 -6.85 -7.89
C ARG A 105 3.47 -6.01 -8.93
N LEU A 106 3.90 -6.63 -10.02
CA LEU A 106 4.52 -5.93 -11.14
C LEU A 106 3.53 -4.94 -11.80
N ALA A 107 2.27 -5.33 -11.97
CA ALA A 107 1.25 -4.42 -12.50
C ALA A 107 1.00 -3.22 -11.57
N VAL A 108 0.94 -3.46 -10.26
CA VAL A 108 0.83 -2.38 -9.25
C VAL A 108 2.07 -1.50 -9.27
N LEU A 109 3.28 -2.07 -9.30
CA LEU A 109 4.53 -1.33 -9.36
C LEU A 109 4.59 -0.42 -10.59
N ARG A 110 4.25 -0.95 -11.78
CA ARG A 110 4.22 -0.17 -13.02
C ARG A 110 3.23 0.98 -12.92
N PHE A 111 2.05 0.74 -12.37
CA PHE A 111 1.07 1.79 -12.12
C PHE A 111 1.61 2.89 -11.18
N LEU A 112 2.28 2.51 -10.09
CA LEU A 112 2.88 3.48 -9.16
C LEU A 112 3.95 4.33 -9.83
N LEU A 113 4.84 3.70 -10.62
CA LEU A 113 5.87 4.42 -11.36
C LEU A 113 5.26 5.36 -12.42
N ASP A 114 4.21 4.91 -13.13
CA ASP A 114 3.47 5.75 -14.07
C ASP A 114 2.74 6.91 -13.37
N ALA A 115 2.34 6.73 -12.10
CA ALA A 115 1.76 7.76 -11.24
C ALA A 115 2.80 8.70 -10.61
N GLY A 116 4.10 8.53 -10.91
CA GLY A 116 5.17 9.38 -10.39
C GLY A 116 5.64 9.00 -8.98
N ALA A 117 5.44 7.75 -8.56
CA ALA A 117 6.05 7.25 -7.33
C ALA A 117 7.58 7.31 -7.41
N ASP A 118 8.22 7.67 -6.30
CA ASP A 118 9.69 7.69 -6.20
C ASP A 118 10.20 6.23 -6.15
N PRO A 119 10.96 5.76 -7.16
CA PRO A 119 11.51 4.40 -7.20
C PRO A 119 12.53 4.14 -6.08
N ASP A 120 13.17 5.19 -5.58
CA ASP A 120 14.20 5.13 -4.54
C ASP A 120 13.66 5.43 -3.14
N ALA A 121 12.34 5.61 -3.01
CA ALA A 121 11.68 5.82 -1.74
C ALA A 121 12.09 4.75 -0.73
N ARG A 122 12.40 5.18 0.50
CA ARG A 122 12.69 4.27 1.62
C ARG A 122 11.40 3.87 2.30
N LYS A 123 11.28 2.59 2.66
CA LYS A 123 10.11 2.09 3.40
C LYS A 123 9.99 2.89 4.71
N TRP A 124 8.79 3.40 5.00
CA TRP A 124 8.49 4.21 6.19
C TRP A 124 9.21 5.56 6.29
N ALA A 125 9.76 6.11 5.19
CA ALA A 125 10.44 7.40 5.23
C ALA A 125 9.61 8.54 5.85
N HIS A 126 8.28 8.48 5.66
CA HIS A 126 7.29 9.43 6.16
C HIS A 126 6.90 9.23 7.63
N SER A 127 7.25 8.09 8.24
CA SER A 127 6.83 7.72 9.60
C SER A 127 8.03 7.59 10.55
N SER A 128 8.06 8.44 11.57
CA SER A 128 9.12 8.41 12.60
C SER A 128 9.11 7.12 13.42
N ARG A 129 7.94 6.54 13.70
CA ARG A 129 7.79 5.24 14.40
C ARG A 129 8.10 4.05 13.49
N GLY A 130 7.72 4.14 12.20
CA GLY A 130 8.08 3.12 11.21
C GLY A 130 9.58 3.04 10.96
N ARG A 131 10.30 4.18 11.04
CA ARG A 131 11.77 4.24 10.93
C ARG A 131 12.51 3.62 12.12
N VAL A 132 11.91 3.64 13.33
CA VAL A 132 12.52 3.13 14.58
C VAL A 132 12.22 1.64 14.79
N SER A 133 11.19 1.10 14.14
CA SER A 133 10.99 -0.35 14.10
C SER A 133 12.12 -0.92 13.22
N ASP A 134 12.97 -1.80 13.77
CA ASP A 134 14.24 -2.32 13.21
C ASP A 134 14.21 -2.98 11.81
N PHE A 135 13.15 -2.80 11.02
CA PHE A 135 12.95 -3.30 9.66
C PHE A 135 13.20 -2.22 8.59
N ASP A 136 14.32 -1.50 8.67
CA ASP A 136 14.77 -0.62 7.58
C ASP A 136 15.40 -1.48 6.46
N TRP A 137 14.54 -2.12 5.66
CA TRP A 137 14.96 -3.01 4.58
C TRP A 137 15.45 -2.28 3.32
N GLY A 138 15.62 -0.95 3.39
CA GLY A 138 16.12 -0.12 2.31
C GLY A 138 15.06 0.32 1.28
N SER A 139 15.52 0.59 0.05
CA SER A 139 14.66 0.99 -1.06
C SER A 139 13.82 -0.18 -1.59
N GLY A 140 12.85 0.11 -2.47
CA GLY A 140 12.05 -0.93 -3.14
C GLY A 140 12.90 -1.99 -3.84
N LEU A 141 14.08 -1.62 -4.35
CA LEU A 141 15.00 -2.54 -5.01
C LEU A 141 15.57 -3.60 -4.05
N ASN A 142 16.05 -3.18 -2.87
CA ASN A 142 16.57 -4.11 -1.86
C ASN A 142 15.48 -5.09 -1.40
N LEU A 143 14.26 -4.57 -1.26
CA LEU A 143 13.09 -5.37 -0.91
C LEU A 143 12.73 -6.39 -1.98
N ALA A 144 12.72 -5.99 -3.26
CA ALA A 144 12.44 -6.91 -4.36
C ALA A 144 13.47 -8.04 -4.41
N LEU A 145 14.76 -7.72 -4.28
CA LEU A 145 15.84 -8.71 -4.29
C LEU A 145 15.75 -9.70 -3.12
N VAL A 146 15.49 -9.21 -1.91
CA VAL A 146 15.43 -10.08 -0.73
C VAL A 146 14.20 -11.00 -0.74
N ASN A 147 13.09 -10.57 -1.35
CA ASN A 147 11.89 -11.39 -1.50
C ASN A 147 11.91 -12.28 -2.76
N GLY A 148 12.98 -12.23 -3.57
CA GLY A 148 13.09 -13.01 -4.82
C GLY A 148 12.13 -12.54 -5.92
N PHE A 149 11.78 -11.25 -5.92
CA PHE A 149 10.94 -10.62 -6.95
C PHE A 149 11.81 -10.04 -8.06
N ASP A 150 12.49 -10.92 -8.80
CA ASP A 150 13.47 -10.53 -9.83
C ASP A 150 12.85 -9.60 -10.90
N ASP A 151 11.62 -9.88 -11.35
CA ASP A 151 10.90 -9.03 -12.31
C ASP A 151 10.70 -7.58 -11.81
N LEU A 152 10.42 -7.40 -10.52
CA LEU A 152 10.25 -6.08 -9.91
C LEU A 152 11.60 -5.38 -9.78
N ALA A 153 12.64 -6.14 -9.40
CA ALA A 153 14.01 -5.63 -9.31
C ALA A 153 14.57 -5.21 -10.67
N GLU A 154 14.14 -5.84 -11.77
CA GLU A 154 14.50 -5.42 -13.13
C GLU A 154 13.75 -4.17 -13.61
N GLU A 155 12.49 -3.97 -13.20
CA GLU A 155 11.68 -2.82 -13.64
C GLU A 155 12.15 -1.50 -13.01
N LEU A 156 12.59 -1.54 -11.74
CA LEU A 156 13.01 -0.34 -11.00
C LEU A 156 14.18 0.43 -11.67
N PRO A 157 15.32 -0.20 -12.05
CA PRO A 157 16.43 0.47 -12.73
C PRO A 157 16.06 0.95 -14.13
N ARG A 158 15.18 0.24 -14.85
CA ARG A 158 14.76 0.61 -16.21
C ARG A 158 14.05 1.96 -16.26
N ARG A 159 13.41 2.36 -15.16
CA ARG A 159 12.69 3.65 -15.06
C ARG A 159 13.40 4.69 -14.19
N GLY A 160 14.26 4.28 -13.25
CA GLY A 160 15.13 5.18 -12.49
C GLY A 160 16.26 5.83 -13.30
N CYS A 161 16.66 5.22 -14.43
CA CYS A 161 17.71 5.77 -15.29
C CYS A 161 17.23 6.83 -16.31
N ALA A 162 15.96 7.27 -16.24
CA ALA A 162 15.46 8.35 -17.09
C ALA A 162 15.61 9.71 -16.39
N HIS A 163 16.86 10.12 -16.13
CA HIS A 163 17.16 11.49 -15.71
C HIS A 163 18.38 12.07 -16.41
#